data_AF-A0A7S0WKX1-F1
#
_entry.id   AF-A0A7S0WKX1-F1
#
_cell.length_a   1.000
_cell.length_b   1.000
_cell.length_c   1.000
_cell.angle_alpha   90.00
_cell.angle_beta   90.00
_cell.angle_gamma   90.00
#
_symmetry.space_group_name_H-M   'P 1'
#
loop_
_entity.id
_entity.type
_entity.pdbx_description
1 polymer ?
#
loop_
_entity_poly.entity_id
_entity_poly.type
_entity_poly.pdbx_seq_one_letter_code
_entity_poly.pdbx_strand_id
1 'polypeptide(L)'
;RIKGVGLGGSKLGSKRKVQKKVLKRGEFKKAQQLGGQKRFYHSRTSQPITDQELALGVDSDDEVDYEEFVLEDKRGLEEFVDVASEEKYFMHLWNCFVFQHPIYSDSYTGIGCKAFAEHHKEVLATPSMRRCFVLHLINLWDWGVITGDRMETAIQVVDSHVQSKASDSGEQEKEPVQDPVKAVAE
;
A
#
# COMPACT_ATOMS: atom_id res chain seq x y z
N ARG A 1 -14.89 -44.68 62.79
CA ARG A 1 -13.73 -43.74 62.86
C ARG A 1 -12.70 -44.34 61.91
N ILE A 2 -12.49 -43.83 60.70
CA ILE A 2 -11.65 -42.67 60.33
C ILE A 2 -12.19 -42.06 59.01
N LYS A 3 -12.04 -40.74 58.88
CA LYS A 3 -12.58 -39.84 57.85
C LYS A 3 -11.84 -39.97 56.50
N GLY A 4 -12.58 -39.85 55.39
CA GLY A 4 -12.02 -39.60 54.06
C GLY A 4 -11.52 -38.16 53.92
N VAL A 5 -10.35 -37.99 53.31
CA VAL A 5 -9.73 -36.69 52.99
C VAL A 5 -9.73 -36.54 51.47
N GLY A 6 -10.27 -35.42 51.00
CA GLY A 6 -10.43 -35.10 49.58
C GLY A 6 -9.24 -34.37 48.94
N LEU A 7 -9.20 -34.50 47.62
CA LEU A 7 -8.95 -33.47 46.59
C LEU A 7 -7.78 -32.50 46.81
N GLY A 8 -6.66 -32.77 46.12
CA GLY A 8 -5.63 -31.79 45.80
C GLY A 8 -5.63 -31.48 44.30
N GLY A 9 -6.41 -30.47 43.88
CA GLY A 9 -6.31 -29.87 42.55
C GLY A 9 -5.35 -28.67 42.56
N SER A 10 -4.25 -28.76 41.82
CA SER A 10 -3.30 -27.67 41.61
C SER A 10 -3.85 -26.68 40.57
N LYS A 11 -4.05 -25.42 40.99
CA LYS A 11 -4.59 -24.33 40.16
C LYS A 11 -3.53 -23.77 39.19
N LEU A 12 -3.98 -23.63 37.95
CA LEU A 12 -3.39 -22.89 36.83
C LEU A 12 -2.96 -21.45 37.22
N GLY A 13 -1.78 -21.05 36.75
CA GLY A 13 -1.22 -19.70 36.93
C GLY A 13 -2.02 -18.62 36.21
N SER A 14 -2.40 -17.58 36.95
CA SER A 14 -3.15 -16.42 36.44
C SER A 14 -2.21 -15.45 35.72
N LYS A 15 -2.32 -15.35 34.39
CA LYS A 15 -1.62 -14.32 33.58
C LYS A 15 -2.12 -12.93 33.98
N ARG A 16 -1.24 -12.06 34.46
CA ARG A 16 -1.57 -10.64 34.76
C ARG A 16 -1.66 -9.87 33.45
N LYS A 17 -2.85 -9.34 33.13
CA LYS A 17 -3.03 -8.32 32.07
C LYS A 17 -2.41 -7.01 32.54
N VAL A 18 -1.39 -6.53 31.83
CA VAL A 18 -0.87 -5.17 32.01
C VAL A 18 -1.80 -4.24 31.24
N GLN A 19 -2.64 -3.49 31.95
CA GLN A 19 -3.43 -2.40 31.37
C GLN A 19 -2.49 -1.21 31.10
N LYS A 20 -2.25 -0.90 29.82
CA LYS A 20 -1.60 0.36 29.42
C LYS A 20 -2.54 1.51 29.79
N LYS A 21 -2.18 2.30 30.80
CA LYS A 21 -2.87 3.56 31.12
C LYS A 21 -2.40 4.62 30.15
N VAL A 22 -3.30 5.09 29.28
CA VAL A 22 -3.08 6.27 28.45
C VAL A 22 -3.18 7.49 29.36
N LEU A 23 -2.06 8.18 29.56
CA LEU A 23 -2.00 9.41 30.35
C LEU A 23 -2.65 10.55 29.56
N LYS A 24 -3.43 11.40 30.23
CA LYS A 24 -4.03 12.57 29.58
C LYS A 24 -3.01 13.71 29.47
N ARG A 25 -3.14 14.54 28.43
CA ARG A 25 -2.25 15.68 28.06
C ARG A 25 -1.85 16.61 29.23
N GLY A 26 -2.65 16.72 30.30
CA GLY A 26 -2.33 17.50 31.51
C GLY A 26 -1.54 16.75 32.60
N GLU A 27 -1.58 15.42 32.63
CA GLU A 27 -0.87 14.58 33.61
C GLU A 27 0.60 14.39 33.25
N PHE A 28 0.96 14.51 31.97
CA PHE A 28 2.34 14.49 31.49
C PHE A 28 3.19 15.58 32.16
N LYS A 29 2.69 16.82 32.23
CA LYS A 29 3.40 17.94 32.86
C LYS A 29 3.64 17.73 34.36
N LYS A 30 2.70 17.10 35.05
CA LYS A 30 2.78 16.85 36.50
C LYS A 30 3.70 15.67 36.84
N ALA A 31 3.77 14.67 35.97
CA ALA A 31 4.71 13.54 36.10
C ALA A 31 6.18 13.94 35.81
N GLN A 32 6.39 14.99 35.00
CA GLN A 32 7.72 15.51 34.65
C GLN A 32 8.38 16.32 35.80
N GLN A 33 7.59 16.87 36.72
CA GLN A 33 8.10 17.72 37.82
C GLN A 33 8.52 16.97 39.10
N LEU A 34 8.15 15.69 39.29
CA LEU A 34 8.32 14.99 40.57
C LEU A 34 9.34 13.83 40.60
N GLY A 35 10.01 13.53 39.49
CA GLY A 35 11.07 12.52 39.45
C GLY A 35 11.94 12.79 38.23
N GLY A 36 13.26 12.75 38.41
CA GLY A 36 14.26 13.19 37.42
C GLY A 36 13.87 12.88 35.97
N GLN A 37 14.13 13.84 35.08
CA GLN A 37 13.72 13.88 33.66
C GLN A 37 13.62 12.46 33.06
N LYS A 38 12.39 11.95 32.93
CA LYS A 38 12.16 10.65 32.31
C LYS A 38 12.53 10.77 30.84
N ARG A 39 13.54 10.01 30.40
CA ARG A 39 13.91 9.91 28.99
C ARG A 39 13.00 8.89 28.31
N PHE A 40 12.35 9.31 27.24
CA PHE A 40 11.51 8.43 26.40
C PHE A 40 12.32 7.97 25.18
N TYR A 41 11.95 6.81 24.65
CA TYR A 41 12.61 6.18 23.52
C TYR A 41 11.57 5.73 22.51
N HIS A 42 11.94 5.83 21.24
CA HIS A 42 11.16 5.41 20.11
C HIS A 42 10.93 3.89 20.13
N SER A 43 9.71 3.43 19.88
CA SER A 43 9.34 2.00 20.03
C SER A 43 10.12 1.08 19.08
N ARG A 44 10.31 1.48 17.82
CA ARG A 44 10.99 0.67 16.78
C ARG A 44 12.50 0.89 16.78
N THR A 45 12.94 2.15 16.79
CA THR A 45 14.35 2.49 16.60
C THR A 45 15.16 2.46 17.90
N SER A 46 14.49 2.41 19.06
CA SER A 46 15.10 2.56 20.39
C SER A 46 15.94 3.84 20.54
N GLN A 47 15.72 4.84 19.68
CA GLN A 47 16.39 6.14 19.74
C GLN A 47 15.70 7.06 20.77
N PRO A 48 16.43 7.97 21.42
CA PRO A 48 15.83 8.86 22.40
C PRO A 48 14.88 9.87 21.74
N ILE A 49 13.64 9.95 22.25
CA ILE A 49 12.62 10.90 21.79
C ILE A 49 12.98 12.32 22.27
N THR A 50 12.89 13.31 21.39
CA THR A 50 13.07 14.72 21.73
C THR A 50 11.86 15.30 22.47
N ASP A 51 12.05 16.37 23.24
CA ASP A 51 10.93 17.04 23.93
C ASP A 51 9.85 17.55 22.96
N GLN A 52 10.24 17.89 21.73
CA GLN A 52 9.32 18.32 20.66
C GLN A 52 8.48 17.16 20.15
N GLU A 53 9.09 16.03 19.78
CA GLU A 53 8.38 14.82 19.33
C GLU A 53 7.43 14.30 20.41
N LEU A 54 7.89 14.31 21.67
CA LEU A 54 7.07 13.92 22.82
C LEU A 54 5.86 14.85 23.01
N ALA A 55 6.05 16.16 22.82
CA ALA A 55 4.96 17.14 22.92
C ALA A 55 3.94 17.00 21.78
N LEU A 56 4.38 16.56 20.60
CA LEU A 56 3.55 16.26 19.44
C LEU A 56 2.92 14.87 19.49
N GLY A 57 3.42 13.98 20.36
CA GLY A 57 2.97 12.59 20.46
C GLY A 57 3.40 11.73 19.28
N VAL A 58 4.49 12.10 18.61
CA VAL A 58 5.04 11.39 17.44
C VAL A 58 6.05 10.35 17.93
N ASP A 59 5.89 9.09 17.50
CA ASP A 59 6.83 8.00 17.71
C ASP A 59 7.01 7.20 16.41
N SER A 60 8.15 6.53 16.27
CA SER A 60 8.49 5.56 15.24
C SER A 60 7.49 4.40 15.12
N ASP A 61 6.62 4.14 16.11
CA ASP A 61 5.59 3.09 16.00
C ASP A 61 4.67 3.30 14.78
N ASP A 62 4.42 4.57 14.45
CA ASP A 62 3.58 4.99 13.32
C ASP A 62 4.35 5.02 11.98
N GLU A 63 5.67 4.80 11.99
CA GLU A 63 6.48 4.70 10.78
C GLU A 63 6.19 3.36 10.09
N VAL A 64 5.51 3.45 8.95
CA VAL A 64 5.25 2.32 8.06
C VAL A 64 6.37 2.23 7.04
N ASP A 65 7.14 1.15 7.06
CA ASP A 65 8.20 0.90 6.08
C ASP A 65 7.59 0.41 4.76
N TYR A 66 7.36 1.37 3.85
CA TYR A 66 6.83 1.07 2.52
C TYR A 66 7.81 0.25 1.67
N GLU A 67 9.12 0.43 1.83
CA GLU A 67 10.12 -0.29 1.03
C GLU A 67 10.15 -1.76 1.43
N GLU A 68 10.10 -2.04 2.74
CA GLU A 68 9.95 -3.39 3.27
C GLU A 68 8.68 -4.06 2.75
N PHE A 69 7.53 -3.36 2.80
CA PHE A 69 6.26 -3.88 2.26
C PHE A 69 6.36 -4.24 0.77
N VAL A 70 6.90 -3.34 -0.06
CA VAL A 70 7.07 -3.55 -1.50
C VAL A 70 7.92 -4.79 -1.77
N LEU A 71 9.00 -4.99 -1.00
CA LEU A 71 9.90 -6.12 -1.15
C LEU A 71 9.23 -7.44 -0.73
N GLU A 72 8.53 -7.43 0.41
CA GLU A 72 7.83 -8.61 0.91
C GLU A 72 6.69 -9.04 -0.02
N ASP A 73 5.93 -8.09 -0.55
CA ASP A 73 4.84 -8.36 -1.49
C ASP A 73 5.36 -9.00 -2.79
N LYS A 74 6.45 -8.45 -3.37
CA LYS A 74 7.10 -9.06 -4.54
C LYS A 74 7.56 -10.48 -4.26
N ARG A 75 8.26 -10.68 -3.12
CA ARG A 75 8.75 -12.00 -2.72
C ARG A 75 7.61 -13.00 -2.55
N GLY A 76 6.50 -12.58 -1.96
CA GLY A 76 5.31 -13.42 -1.79
C GLY A 76 4.69 -13.80 -3.14
N LEU A 77 4.60 -12.87 -4.08
CA LEU A 77 4.05 -13.12 -5.42
C LEU A 77 4.96 -14.04 -6.27
N GLU A 78 6.26 -14.04 -6.04
CA GLU A 78 7.19 -14.93 -6.73
C GLU A 78 6.91 -16.42 -6.47
N GLU A 79 6.37 -16.77 -5.29
CA GLU A 79 6.09 -18.15 -4.89
C GLU A 79 4.97 -18.83 -5.72
N PHE A 80 4.11 -18.06 -6.40
CA PHE A 80 3.01 -18.60 -7.22
C PHE A 80 3.49 -19.06 -8.61
N VAL A 81 3.69 -20.36 -8.81
CA VAL A 81 4.19 -20.90 -10.09
C VAL A 81 3.17 -20.91 -11.23
N ASP A 82 1.89 -20.80 -10.89
CA ASP A 82 0.73 -20.90 -11.79
C ASP A 82 0.20 -19.54 -12.26
N VAL A 83 0.78 -18.44 -11.77
CA VAL A 83 0.39 -17.07 -12.14
C VAL A 83 1.41 -16.48 -13.11
N ALA A 84 0.94 -15.85 -14.19
CA ALA A 84 1.83 -15.23 -15.17
C ALA A 84 2.59 -14.04 -14.58
N SER A 85 3.80 -13.76 -15.08
CA SER A 85 4.64 -12.65 -14.59
C SER A 85 3.94 -11.29 -14.69
N GLU A 86 3.16 -11.09 -15.75
CA GLU A 86 2.36 -9.89 -15.98
C GLU A 86 1.24 -9.75 -14.95
N GLU A 87 0.57 -10.85 -14.61
CA GLU A 87 -0.49 -10.87 -13.60
C GLU A 87 0.07 -10.59 -12.21
N LYS A 88 1.22 -11.20 -11.87
CA LYS A 88 1.95 -10.88 -10.63
C LYS A 88 2.33 -9.41 -10.56
N TYR A 89 2.84 -8.85 -11.66
CA TYR A 89 3.20 -7.44 -11.70
C TYR A 89 1.98 -6.53 -11.50
N PHE A 90 0.84 -6.86 -12.12
CA PHE A 90 -0.41 -6.16 -11.89
C PHE A 90 -0.88 -6.26 -10.43
N MET A 91 -0.85 -7.47 -9.85
CA MET A 91 -1.22 -7.70 -8.44
C MET A 91 -0.33 -6.86 -7.51
N HIS A 92 0.97 -6.84 -7.77
CA HIS A 92 1.93 -6.04 -7.01
C HIS A 92 1.60 -4.55 -7.05
N LEU A 93 1.30 -4.01 -8.24
CA LEU A 93 0.90 -2.60 -8.39
C LEU A 93 -0.37 -2.29 -7.61
N TRP A 94 -1.38 -3.15 -7.69
CA TRP A 94 -2.62 -2.98 -6.95
C TRP A 94 -2.40 -3.04 -5.43
N ASN A 95 -1.60 -4.00 -4.95
CA ASN A 95 -1.30 -4.15 -3.52
C ASN A 95 -0.56 -2.92 -2.98
N CYS A 96 0.46 -2.44 -3.69
CA CYS A 96 1.16 -1.19 -3.35
C CYS A 96 0.22 0.01 -3.31
N PHE A 97 -0.67 0.13 -4.30
CA PHE A 97 -1.63 1.22 -4.35
C PHE A 97 -2.60 1.18 -3.17
N VAL A 98 -3.18 0.03 -2.85
CA VAL A 98 -4.11 -0.12 -1.70
C VAL A 98 -3.39 0.12 -0.38
N PHE A 99 -2.12 -0.24 -0.26
CA PHE A 99 -1.32 0.03 0.92
C PHE A 99 -1.10 1.54 1.14
N GLN A 100 -0.75 2.27 0.08
CA GLN A 100 -0.56 3.73 0.14
C GLN A 100 -1.89 4.50 0.23
N HIS A 101 -2.96 3.94 -0.33
CA HIS A 101 -4.29 4.54 -0.37
C HIS A 101 -5.34 3.56 0.21
N PRO A 102 -5.36 3.37 1.55
CA PRO A 102 -6.26 2.43 2.18
C PRO A 102 -7.73 2.72 1.86
N ILE A 103 -8.44 1.70 1.39
CA ILE A 103 -9.86 1.75 1.08
C ILE A 103 -10.61 1.21 2.30
N TYR A 104 -11.26 2.12 3.05
CA TYR A 104 -11.89 1.77 4.34
C TYR A 104 -13.31 1.18 4.22
N SER A 105 -13.92 1.25 3.04
CA SER A 105 -15.28 0.75 2.80
C SER A 105 -15.49 0.40 1.34
N ASP A 106 -16.30 -0.62 1.08
CA ASP A 106 -16.64 -1.12 -0.27
C ASP A 106 -17.17 -0.01 -1.19
N SER A 107 -17.90 0.96 -0.61
CA SER A 107 -18.40 2.14 -1.33
C SER A 107 -17.28 2.97 -1.97
N TYR A 108 -16.06 2.92 -1.43
CA TYR A 108 -14.89 3.62 -1.95
C TYR A 108 -14.10 2.79 -2.96
N THR A 109 -14.32 1.48 -3.09
CA THR A 109 -13.55 0.62 -3.99
C THR A 109 -13.64 1.08 -5.44
N GLY A 110 -14.84 1.47 -5.92
CA GLY A 110 -14.99 2.00 -7.27
C GLY A 110 -14.24 3.32 -7.49
N ILE A 111 -14.11 4.15 -6.46
CA ILE A 111 -13.30 5.38 -6.51
C ILE A 111 -11.81 5.02 -6.51
N GLY A 112 -11.42 4.04 -5.69
CA GLY A 112 -10.06 3.49 -5.64
C GLY A 112 -9.61 2.93 -7.00
N CYS A 113 -10.46 2.16 -7.69
CA CYS A 113 -10.15 1.65 -9.03
C CYS A 113 -9.91 2.78 -10.05
N LYS A 114 -10.70 3.85 -9.98
CA LYS A 114 -10.50 5.03 -10.84
C LYS A 114 -9.18 5.73 -10.51
N ALA A 115 -8.89 5.95 -9.22
CA ALA A 115 -7.66 6.58 -8.77
C ALA A 115 -6.43 5.73 -9.16
N PHE A 116 -6.50 4.41 -9.02
CA PHE A 116 -5.48 3.48 -9.50
C PHE A 116 -5.23 3.62 -11.00
N ALA A 117 -6.31 3.68 -11.79
CA ALA A 117 -6.21 3.90 -13.23
C ALA A 117 -5.54 5.23 -13.57
N GLU A 118 -5.82 6.30 -12.83
CA GLU A 118 -5.19 7.62 -13.02
C GLU A 118 -3.68 7.60 -12.69
N HIS A 119 -3.28 6.90 -11.61
CA HIS A 119 -1.88 6.81 -11.18
C HIS A 119 -1.04 5.93 -12.11
N HIS A 120 -1.60 4.85 -12.62
CA HIS A 120 -0.87 3.84 -13.41
C HIS A 120 -1.26 3.81 -14.90
N LYS A 121 -1.93 4.86 -15.41
CA LYS A 121 -2.42 4.94 -16.81
C LYS A 121 -1.38 4.60 -17.87
N GLU A 122 -0.12 4.98 -17.65
CA GLU A 122 0.96 4.72 -18.61
C GLU A 122 1.28 3.23 -18.71
N VAL A 123 1.32 2.54 -17.57
CA VAL A 123 1.56 1.10 -17.49
C VAL A 123 0.34 0.35 -18.01
N LEU A 124 -0.86 0.76 -17.58
CA LEU A 124 -2.14 0.18 -17.98
C LEU A 124 -2.48 0.39 -19.45
N ALA A 125 -1.85 1.33 -20.15
CA ALA A 125 -2.01 1.53 -21.59
C ALA A 125 -1.51 0.34 -22.43
N THR A 126 -0.62 -0.50 -21.87
CA THR A 126 -0.11 -1.68 -22.57
C THR A 126 -1.19 -2.78 -22.65
N PRO A 127 -1.37 -3.48 -23.79
CA PRO A 127 -2.47 -4.45 -23.96
C PRO A 127 -2.56 -5.54 -22.88
N SER A 128 -1.42 -6.07 -22.42
CA SER A 128 -1.36 -7.08 -21.36
C SER A 128 -1.83 -6.53 -20.01
N MET A 129 -1.35 -5.34 -19.64
CA MET A 129 -1.73 -4.67 -18.40
C MET A 129 -3.18 -4.22 -18.41
N ARG A 130 -3.67 -3.70 -19.54
CA ARG A 130 -5.09 -3.37 -19.73
C ARG A 130 -5.98 -4.59 -19.52
N ARG A 131 -5.58 -5.75 -20.07
CA ARG A 131 -6.30 -7.01 -19.86
C ARG A 131 -6.33 -7.41 -18.39
N CYS A 132 -5.20 -7.34 -17.68
CA CYS A 132 -5.12 -7.65 -16.25
C CYS A 132 -6.04 -6.71 -15.44
N PHE A 133 -6.04 -5.42 -15.76
CA PHE A 133 -6.89 -4.43 -15.12
C PHE A 133 -8.38 -4.70 -15.33
N VAL A 134 -8.80 -4.98 -16.56
CA VAL A 134 -10.21 -5.31 -16.85
C VAL A 134 -10.63 -6.59 -16.13
N LEU A 135 -9.78 -7.64 -16.13
CA LEU A 135 -10.06 -8.86 -15.37
C LEU A 135 -10.20 -8.60 -13.87
N HIS A 136 -9.35 -7.75 -13.30
CA HIS A 136 -9.46 -7.34 -11.91
C HIS A 136 -10.79 -6.61 -11.62
N LEU A 137 -11.22 -5.69 -12.49
CA LEU A 137 -12.51 -5.02 -12.35
C LEU A 137 -13.69 -5.99 -12.47
N ILE A 138 -13.62 -6.96 -13.38
CA ILE A 138 -14.64 -8.02 -13.50
C ILE A 138 -14.72 -8.81 -12.20
N ASN A 139 -13.58 -9.22 -11.61
CA ASN A 139 -13.57 -9.91 -10.32
C ASN A 139 -14.23 -9.09 -9.21
N LEU A 140 -13.96 -7.79 -9.14
CA LEU A 140 -14.58 -6.89 -8.16
C LEU A 140 -16.08 -6.72 -8.38
N TRP A 141 -16.53 -6.75 -9.64
CA TRP A 141 -17.94 -6.70 -9.99
C TRP A 141 -18.65 -8.02 -9.65
N ASP A 142 -18.01 -9.16 -9.93
CA ASP A 142 -18.52 -10.50 -9.59
C ASP A 142 -18.69 -10.67 -8.06
N TRP A 143 -17.80 -10.07 -7.27
CA TRP A 143 -17.93 -10.00 -5.81
C TRP A 143 -18.96 -8.97 -5.32
N GLY A 144 -19.54 -8.17 -6.22
CA GLY A 144 -20.53 -7.14 -5.88
C GLY A 144 -19.94 -5.91 -5.17
N VAL A 145 -18.62 -5.73 -5.21
CA VAL A 145 -17.93 -4.62 -4.54
C VAL A 145 -17.99 -3.33 -5.37
N ILE A 146 -18.06 -3.46 -6.71
CA ILE A 146 -18.21 -2.32 -7.62
C ILE A 146 -19.44 -2.48 -8.52
N THR A 147 -19.98 -1.34 -8.98
CA THR A 147 -21.07 -1.31 -9.97
C THR A 147 -20.53 -1.17 -11.39
N GLY A 148 -21.34 -1.54 -12.39
CA GLY A 148 -20.98 -1.42 -13.81
C GLY A 148 -20.53 -0.01 -14.19
N ASP A 149 -21.23 1.02 -13.72
CA ASP A 149 -20.88 2.43 -13.98
C ASP A 149 -19.47 2.79 -13.48
N ARG A 150 -19.05 2.22 -12.33
CA ARG A 150 -17.73 2.47 -11.74
C ARG A 150 -16.63 1.77 -12.53
N MET A 151 -16.89 0.54 -12.96
CA MET A 151 -16.01 -0.19 -13.86
C MET A 151 -15.80 0.57 -15.18
N GLU A 152 -16.89 1.02 -15.82
CA GLU A 152 -16.81 1.78 -17.07
C GLU A 152 -16.00 3.06 -16.90
N THR A 153 -16.28 3.83 -15.85
CA THR A 153 -15.54 5.07 -15.55
C THR A 153 -14.04 4.82 -15.40
N ALA A 154 -13.64 3.72 -14.75
CA ALA A 154 -12.23 3.39 -14.54
C ALA A 154 -11.54 2.94 -15.84
N ILE A 155 -12.23 2.20 -16.71
CA ILE A 155 -11.73 1.79 -18.03
C ILE A 155 -11.54 3.01 -18.94
N GLN A 156 -12.49 3.94 -18.94
CA GLN A 156 -12.45 5.17 -19.76
C GLN A 156 -11.20 6.02 -19.48
N VAL A 157 -10.68 6.03 -18.24
CA VAL A 157 -9.45 6.74 -17.88
C VAL A 157 -8.25 6.21 -18.67
N VAL A 158 -8.11 4.89 -18.76
CA VAL A 158 -7.02 4.24 -19.49
C VAL A 158 -7.18 4.43 -20.99
N ASP A 159 -8.40 4.24 -21.50
CA ASP A 159 -8.68 4.35 -22.93
C ASP A 159 -8.49 5.78 -23.46
N SER A 160 -8.87 6.77 -22.66
CA SER A 160 -8.63 8.19 -22.98
C SER A 160 -7.13 8.51 -23.04
N HIS A 161 -6.33 7.90 -22.16
CA HIS A 161 -4.88 8.06 -22.21
C HIS A 161 -4.27 7.41 -23.46
N VAL A 162 -4.71 6.20 -23.83
CA VAL A 162 -4.26 5.51 -25.06
C VAL A 162 -4.57 6.35 -26.30
N GLN A 163 -5.78 6.93 -26.39
CA GLN A 163 -6.17 7.79 -27.50
C GLN A 163 -5.33 9.06 -27.57
N SER A 164 -5.07 9.71 -26.42
CA SER A 164 -4.22 10.91 -26.37
C SER A 164 -2.78 10.64 -26.83
N LYS A 165 -2.23 9.47 -26.52
CA LYS A 165 -0.89 9.06 -26.95
C LYS A 165 -0.83 8.80 -28.46
N ALA A 166 -1.87 8.21 -29.02
CA ALA A 166 -1.96 7.93 -30.45
C ALA A 166 -1.97 9.22 -31.30
N SER A 167 -2.63 10.28 -30.83
CA SER A 167 -2.61 11.59 -31.48
C SER A 167 -1.25 12.29 -31.43
N ASP A 168 -0.48 12.11 -30.35
CA ASP A 168 0.84 12.73 -30.16
C ASP A 168 1.93 12.03 -30.99
N SER A 169 1.84 10.71 -31.16
CA SER A 169 2.75 9.92 -32.00
C SER A 169 2.60 10.17 -33.52
N GLY A 170 1.56 10.89 -33.95
CA GLY A 170 1.30 11.18 -35.36
C GLY A 170 2.07 12.37 -35.95
N GLU A 171 2.77 13.17 -35.13
CA GLU A 171 3.44 14.41 -35.58
C GLU A 171 4.98 14.28 -35.73
N GLN A 172 5.58 13.12 -35.44
CA GLN A 172 7.03 12.89 -35.53
C GLN A 172 7.45 11.86 -36.60
N GLU A 173 6.91 11.93 -37.82
CA GLU A 173 7.55 11.31 -38.99
C GLU A 173 7.35 12.17 -40.23
N LYS A 174 8.30 13.08 -40.49
CA LYS A 174 8.72 13.54 -41.83
C LYS A 174 9.90 14.52 -41.74
N GLU A 175 11.12 14.00 -41.70
CA GLU A 175 12.24 14.62 -42.40
C GLU A 175 12.88 13.59 -43.34
N PRO A 176 13.05 13.89 -44.64
CA PRO A 176 13.68 12.97 -45.57
C PRO A 176 15.20 12.97 -45.37
N VAL A 177 15.77 11.79 -45.16
CA VAL A 177 17.22 11.55 -45.19
C VAL A 177 17.74 11.88 -46.59
N GLN A 178 18.58 12.91 -46.72
CA GLN A 178 19.32 13.22 -47.95
C GLN A 178 20.60 12.36 -48.00
N ASP A 179 20.71 11.55 -49.06
CA ASP A 179 21.89 10.75 -49.39
C ASP A 179 23.13 11.62 -49.70
N PRO A 180 24.30 11.43 -49.06
CA PRO A 180 25.52 12.16 -49.41
C PRO A 180 26.43 11.30 -50.29
N VAL A 181 26.11 11.10 -51.57
CA VAL A 181 27.07 10.56 -52.55
C VAL A 181 26.92 11.22 -53.92
N LYS A 182 27.48 12.43 -54.07
CA LYS A 182 28.10 12.95 -55.32
C LYS A 182 28.54 14.41 -55.13
N ALA A 183 29.79 14.62 -54.74
CA ALA A 183 30.47 15.90 -54.93
C ALA A 183 31.99 15.77 -54.80
N VAL A 184 32.62 14.86 -55.57
CA VAL A 184 34.05 14.96 -55.90
C VAL A 184 34.25 14.41 -57.32
N ALA A 185 33.97 15.25 -58.32
CA ALA A 185 34.50 15.14 -59.67
C ALA A 185 34.05 16.37 -60.47
N GLU A 186 34.80 17.47 -60.35
CA GLU A 186 35.27 18.32 -61.46
C GLU A 186 36.15 19.45 -60.90
#